data_AF-A0A9E5B276-F1
#
_entry.id   AF-A0A9E5B276-F1
#
_cell.length_a   1.000
_cell.length_b   1.000
_cell.length_c   1.000
_cell.angle_alpha   90.00
_cell.angle_beta   90.00
_cell.angle_gamma   90.00
#
_symmetry.space_group_name_H-M   'P 1'
#
loop_
_entity.id
_entity.type
_entity.pdbx_description
1 polymer ?
#
loop_
_entity_poly.entity_id
_entity_poly.type
_entity_poly.pdbx_seq_one_letter_code
_entity_poly.pdbx_strand_id
1 'polypeptide(L)'
;MPHDPAPPAECAQCGAAIPPRAHACPGCGADERTGWREPSVYDGLNLPDDETDDDTRSSLPRDRLAWYWVLTIVAVLLLLIVSALGLR
;
A
#
# COMPACT_ATOMS: atom_id res chain seq x y z
N MET A 1 -12.28 -16.48 2.56
CA MET A 1 -12.02 -17.57 3.52
C MET A 1 -10.63 -17.30 4.07
N PRO A 2 -10.44 -16.94 5.34
CA PRO A 2 -9.09 -16.67 5.85
C PRO A 2 -8.40 -18.03 6.01
N HIS A 3 -7.42 -18.30 5.16
CA HIS A 3 -6.42 -19.32 5.43
C HIS A 3 -5.34 -18.62 6.26
N ASP A 4 -5.31 -18.90 7.57
CA ASP A 4 -4.08 -18.73 8.37
C ASP A 4 -3.34 -20.07 8.28
N PRO A 5 -2.45 -20.28 7.29
CA PRO A 5 -1.59 -21.45 7.30
C PRO A 5 -0.61 -21.26 8.45
N ALA A 6 -0.60 -22.22 9.38
CA ALA A 6 0.53 -22.38 10.30
C ALA A 6 1.85 -22.37 9.48
N PRO A 7 2.94 -21.77 9.99
CA PRO A 7 4.17 -21.63 9.24
C PRO A 7 4.68 -23.02 8.81
N PRO A 8 5.01 -23.23 7.53
CA PRO A 8 5.53 -24.50 7.04
C PRO A 8 6.90 -24.79 7.68
N ALA A 9 7.36 -26.05 7.64
CA ALA A 9 8.67 -26.40 8.23
C ALA A 9 9.85 -25.80 7.45
N GLU A 10 9.65 -25.53 6.15
CA GLU A 10 10.64 -24.97 5.23
C GLU A 10 10.02 -23.86 4.38
N CYS A 11 10.81 -22.83 4.07
CA CYS A 11 10.36 -21.68 3.32
C CYS A 11 10.30 -21.98 1.82
N ALA A 12 9.12 -21.83 1.21
CA ALA A 12 8.94 -22.01 -0.24
C ALA A 12 9.79 -21.03 -1.09
N GLN A 13 10.17 -19.87 -0.53
CA GLN A 13 10.93 -18.84 -1.25
C GLN A 13 12.44 -19.03 -1.20
N CYS A 14 13.00 -19.61 -0.13
CA CYS A 14 14.46 -19.72 0.05
C CYS A 14 14.95 -21.06 0.59
N GLY A 15 14.06 -21.99 0.94
CA GLY A 15 14.38 -23.30 1.49
C GLY A 15 14.87 -23.30 2.94
N ALA A 16 14.88 -22.15 3.63
CA ALA A 16 15.31 -22.09 5.02
C ALA A 16 14.30 -22.77 5.95
N ALA A 17 14.79 -23.47 6.99
CA ALA A 17 13.94 -24.06 8.02
C ALA A 17 13.25 -22.96 8.84
N ILE A 18 11.94 -23.09 9.04
CA ILE A 18 11.12 -22.10 9.76
C ILE A 18 10.72 -22.68 11.12
N PRO A 19 11.01 -21.98 12.22
CA PRO A 19 10.52 -22.37 13.55
C PRO A 19 8.98 -22.33 13.62
N PRO A 20 8.33 -23.23 14.38
CA PRO A 20 6.87 -23.35 14.43
C PRO A 20 6.12 -22.14 15.03
N ARG A 21 6.84 -21.12 15.51
CA ARG A 21 6.29 -19.85 16.04
C ARG A 21 6.87 -18.62 15.36
N ALA A 22 7.56 -18.79 14.23
CA ALA A 22 8.15 -17.68 13.52
C ALA A 22 7.05 -16.95 12.73
N HIS A 23 6.99 -15.63 12.89
CA HIS A 23 6.09 -14.77 12.13
C HIS A 23 6.58 -14.52 10.70
N ALA A 24 7.88 -14.70 10.45
CA ALA A 24 8.51 -14.57 9.15
C ALA A 24 9.71 -15.53 9.04
N CYS A 25 10.09 -15.84 7.80
CA CYS A 25 11.24 -16.67 7.49
C CYS A 25 12.54 -15.95 7.93
N PRO A 26 13.40 -16.59 8.73
CA PRO A 26 14.65 -15.96 9.18
C PRO A 26 15.69 -15.78 8.06
N GLY A 27 15.53 -16.48 6.92
CA GLY A 27 16.44 -16.39 5.77
C GLY A 27 16.15 -15.21 4.85
N CYS A 28 14.89 -15.04 4.45
CA CYS A 28 14.49 -14.05 3.43
C CYS A 28 13.44 -13.04 3.91
N GLY A 29 12.87 -13.20 5.10
CA GLY A 29 11.83 -12.31 5.63
C GLY A 29 10.42 -12.56 5.08
N ALA A 30 10.19 -13.62 4.32
CA ALA A 30 8.86 -13.98 3.83
C ALA A 30 7.91 -14.34 4.99
N ASP A 31 6.66 -13.91 4.91
CA ASP A 31 5.61 -14.08 5.93
C ASP A 31 4.30 -14.61 5.31
N GLU A 32 3.22 -14.63 6.09
CA GLU A 32 1.90 -15.10 5.64
C GLU A 32 1.29 -14.28 4.51
N ARG A 33 1.63 -12.99 4.42
CA ARG A 33 1.16 -12.10 3.35
C ARG A 33 2.01 -12.25 2.10
N THR A 34 3.28 -12.59 2.25
CA THR A 34 4.28 -12.51 1.17
C THR A 34 4.78 -13.86 0.67
N GLY A 35 4.62 -14.97 1.39
CA GLY A 35 5.30 -16.20 0.95
C GLY A 35 5.22 -17.48 1.77
N TRP A 36 4.29 -17.67 2.72
CA TRP A 36 3.96 -19.04 3.19
C TRP A 36 3.19 -19.87 2.15
N ARG A 37 2.76 -19.24 1.06
CA ARG A 37 1.98 -19.84 -0.03
C ARG A 37 2.92 -20.48 -1.05
N GLU A 38 2.57 -21.70 -1.47
CA GLU A 38 3.21 -22.41 -2.57
C GLU A 38 3.19 -21.50 -3.82
N PRO A 39 4.32 -21.35 -4.55
CA PRO A 39 4.37 -20.53 -5.75
C PRO A 39 3.31 -21.04 -6.74
N SER A 40 2.32 -20.20 -7.00
CA SER A 40 1.30 -20.54 -7.98
C SER A 40 1.89 -20.39 -9.38
N VAL A 41 1.39 -21.17 -10.33
CA VAL A 41 1.79 -21.06 -11.76
C VAL A 41 1.60 -19.64 -12.30
N TYR A 42 0.75 -18.84 -11.64
CA TYR A 42 0.47 -17.45 -11.97
C TYR A 42 1.49 -16.44 -11.39
N ASP A 43 2.23 -16.78 -10.33
CA ASP A 43 3.20 -15.86 -9.69
C ASP A 43 4.48 -15.66 -10.52
N GLY A 44 4.75 -16.54 -11.50
CA GLY A 44 5.87 -16.43 -12.43
C GLY A 44 5.48 -15.89 -13.82
N LEU A 45 4.22 -15.53 -14.00
CA LEU A 45 3.77 -14.90 -15.23
C LEU A 45 4.04 -13.40 -15.12
N ASN A 46 4.86 -12.87 -16.03
CA ASN A 46 5.00 -11.43 -16.23
C ASN A 46 3.72 -10.90 -16.91
N LEU A 47 2.60 -10.94 -16.20
CA LEU A 47 1.42 -10.15 -16.58
C LEU A 47 1.84 -8.68 -16.53
N PRO A 48 1.41 -7.84 -17.50
CA PRO A 48 1.46 -6.41 -17.27
C PRO A 48 0.75 -6.16 -15.95
N ASP A 49 1.46 -5.58 -14.98
CA ASP A 49 0.90 -5.23 -13.68
C ASP A 49 -0.38 -4.44 -13.96
N ASP A 50 -1.52 -4.99 -13.59
CA ASP A 50 -2.74 -4.21 -13.56
C ASP A 50 -2.49 -3.20 -12.43
N GLU A 51 -2.12 -1.98 -12.85
CA GLU A 51 -1.69 -0.84 -12.05
C GLU A 51 -2.83 -0.41 -11.10
N THR A 52 -3.21 -1.29 -10.18
CA THR A 52 -3.92 -0.91 -8.98
C THR A 52 -2.84 -0.42 -8.03
N ASP A 53 -2.42 0.82 -8.29
CA ASP A 53 -1.58 1.65 -7.42
C ASP A 53 -2.25 1.77 -6.05
N ASP A 54 -2.06 0.76 -5.20
CA ASP A 54 -2.23 0.88 -3.76
C ASP A 54 -0.88 0.60 -3.10
N ASP A 55 -0.33 1.68 -2.53
CA ASP A 55 0.72 1.67 -1.51
C ASP A 55 2.14 1.25 -1.92
N THR A 56 2.74 1.99 -2.86
CA THR A 56 4.11 2.44 -2.57
C THR A 56 4.03 3.57 -1.55
N ARG A 57 4.42 3.26 -0.31
CA ARG A 57 4.77 4.22 0.76
C ARG A 57 5.94 5.10 0.34
N SER A 58 5.74 5.89 -0.70
CA SER A 58 6.51 7.09 -0.92
C SER A 58 5.92 8.12 0.03
N SER A 59 6.67 8.43 1.08
CA SER A 59 6.56 9.70 1.80
C SER A 59 6.91 10.84 0.83
N LEU A 60 6.18 10.99 -0.28
CA LEU A 60 6.11 12.26 -0.96
C LEU A 60 5.42 13.19 0.04
N PRO A 61 5.96 14.39 0.33
CA PRO A 61 5.29 15.35 1.19
C PRO A 61 3.97 15.77 0.52
N ARG A 62 2.91 14.99 0.80
CA ARG A 62 1.53 15.21 0.34
C ARG A 62 1.00 16.55 0.84
N ASP A 63 1.69 17.11 1.82
CA ASP A 63 1.59 18.43 2.42
C ASP A 63 1.78 19.59 1.41
N ARG A 64 2.68 19.50 0.41
CA ARG A 64 2.86 20.63 -0.53
C ARG A 64 1.73 20.81 -1.53
N LEU A 65 1.18 19.71 -2.07
CA LEU A 65 0.10 19.78 -3.06
C LEU A 65 -1.25 20.08 -2.39
N ALA A 66 -1.47 19.56 -1.18
CA ALA A 66 -2.68 19.86 -0.40
C ALA A 66 -2.78 21.35 -0.03
N TRP A 67 -1.66 22.01 0.28
CA TRP A 67 -1.66 23.44 0.66
C TRP A 67 -2.16 24.35 -0.47
N TYR A 68 -1.78 24.07 -1.72
CA TYR A 68 -2.23 24.86 -2.87
C TYR A 68 -3.76 24.78 -3.05
N TRP A 69 -4.34 23.59 -2.88
CA TRP A 69 -5.79 23.40 -2.94
C TRP A 69 -6.53 24.13 -1.82
N VAL A 70 -6.00 24.12 -0.60
CA VAL A 70 -6.55 24.88 0.53
C VAL A 70 -6.54 26.38 0.23
N LEU A 71 -5.42 26.93 -0.24
CA LEU A 71 -5.31 28.34 -0.59
C LEU A 71 -6.28 28.72 -1.71
N THR A 72 -6.43 27.86 -2.71
CA THR A 72 -7.37 28.05 -3.82
C THR A 72 -8.82 28.09 -3.33
N ILE A 73 -9.23 27.15 -2.46
CA ILE A 73 -10.59 27.13 -1.87
C ILE A 73 -10.85 28.40 -1.06
N VAL A 74 -9.91 28.81 -0.21
CA VAL A 74 -10.05 30.01 0.62
C VAL A 74 -10.18 31.26 -0.25
N ALA A 75 -9.37 31.40 -1.30
CA ALA A 75 -9.43 32.55 -2.20
C ALA A 75 -10.78 32.64 -2.94
N VAL A 76 -11.28 31.51 -3.45
CA VAL A 76 -12.60 31.44 -4.11
C VAL A 76 -13.71 31.79 -3.13
N LEU A 77 -13.66 31.25 -1.90
CA LEU A 77 -14.65 31.53 -0.86
C LEU A 77 -14.70 33.03 -0.51
N LEU A 78 -13.55 33.67 -0.31
CA LEU A 78 -13.48 35.10 -0.02
C LEU A 78 -14.03 35.95 -1.17
N LEU A 79 -13.74 35.60 -2.42
CA LEU A 79 -14.26 36.28 -3.59
C LEU A 79 -15.79 36.17 -3.64
N LEU A 80 -16.35 34.99 -3.38
CA LEU A 80 -17.80 34.77 -3.31
C LEU A 80 -18.46 35.56 -2.16
N ILE A 81 -17.80 35.66 -1.00
CA ILE A 81 -18.30 36.46 0.13
C ILE A 81 -18.30 37.95 -0.26
N VAL A 82 -17.21 38.48 -0.80
CA VAL A 82 -17.10 39.89 -1.21
C VAL A 82 -18.11 40.21 -2.31
N SER A 83 -18.29 39.33 -3.29
CA SER A 83 -19.30 39.54 -4.33
C SER A 83 -20.71 39.50 -3.76
N ALA A 84 -21.02 38.56 -2.87
CA ALA A 84 -22.34 38.47 -2.24
C ALA A 84 -22.64 39.65 -1.29
N LEU A 85 -21.62 40.23 -0.66
CA LEU A 85 -21.76 41.42 0.19
C LEU A 85 -21.75 42.73 -0.62
N GLY A 86 -21.08 42.77 -1.78
CA GLY A 86 -21.05 43.93 -2.67
C GLY A 86 -22.21 43.99 -3.67
N LEU A 87 -22.87 42.85 -3.93
CA LEU A 87 -24.13 42.76 -4.70
C LEU A 87 -25.37 42.87 -3.80
N ARG A 88 -25.20 42.86 -2.47
CA ARG A 88 -26.24 43.16 -1.48
C ARG A 88 -26.22 44.63 -1.11
#